data_AF-A0A9E4BEH5-F1
#
_entry.id   AF-A0A9E4BEH5-F1
#
_cell.length_a   1.000
_cell.length_b   1.000
_cell.length_c   1.000
_cell.angle_alpha   90.00
_cell.angle_beta   90.00
_cell.angle_gamma   90.00
#
_symmetry.space_group_name_H-M   'P 1'
#
loop_
_entity.id
_entity.type
_entity.pdbx_description
1 polymer ?
#
loop_
_entity_poly.entity_id
_entity_poly.type
_entity_poly.pdbx_seq_one_letter_code
_entity_poly.pdbx_strand_id
1 'polypeptide(L)'
;MFYETISQNIPRIGESLARYRGVEVIDRIGEDIVKEVVTSVLCGGNIRSLTEGLTRRRLTLSNAALFVTFLRSGQDIEDFVDKIPEIVKTELRSRISSERKLFLQWCIGLTGKSIQNVLRSRDNEFDNYLNALEESLRQSTDKCKIDYGELEGILKIQGVECKVDWPFILYLFAAIGTQTLAIRGSEKSMYGKLFEKLILGSLLSLLGFRKIDLQNTDEANKVFWLSDRGKKRESDATLLYEPGVGVRFDIGFIGPGNTEISLDKVSRFEREIELGRQTHYMSTIILVDRIGERSRIVQMAEAINGNIVQMSMTHWTKEVASILAEKIGFEHPILDLSNRESLEYIKDGMEQINLREFI
;
A
#
# COMPACT_ATOMS: atom_id res chain seq x y z
N MET A 1 8.24 -8.09 40.75
CA MET A 1 7.01 -8.67 40.19
C MET A 1 7.25 -8.81 38.70
N PHE A 2 7.42 -10.04 38.19
CA PHE A 2 7.51 -10.24 36.75
C PHE A 2 6.11 -9.98 36.19
N TYR A 3 5.94 -8.91 35.41
CA TYR A 3 4.68 -8.67 34.72
C TYR A 3 4.52 -9.74 33.63
N GLU A 4 3.34 -10.36 33.55
CA GLU A 4 2.97 -11.25 32.46
C GLU A 4 3.00 -10.44 31.15
N THR A 5 3.64 -10.97 30.09
CA THR A 5 3.78 -10.25 28.82
C THR A 5 3.46 -11.14 27.64
N ILE A 6 2.56 -10.68 26.79
CA ILE A 6 2.26 -11.27 25.48
C ILE A 6 3.39 -10.96 24.49
N SER A 7 4.00 -9.78 24.58
CA SER A 7 4.95 -9.34 23.54
C SER A 7 6.24 -10.16 23.47
N GLN A 8 6.61 -10.85 24.56
CA GLN A 8 7.77 -11.75 24.58
C GLN A 8 7.53 -13.05 23.81
N ASN A 9 6.27 -13.44 23.64
CA ASN A 9 5.87 -14.68 22.99
C ASN A 9 5.73 -14.56 21.47
N ILE A 10 5.86 -13.34 20.93
CA ILE A 10 5.78 -13.07 19.49
C ILE A 10 6.99 -13.68 18.77
N PRO A 11 6.79 -14.57 17.77
CA PRO A 11 7.88 -15.09 16.97
C PRO A 11 8.60 -13.99 16.19
N ARG A 12 9.94 -14.08 16.04
CA ARG A 12 10.75 -13.13 15.26
C ARG A 12 10.22 -12.91 13.84
N ILE A 13 9.77 -13.99 13.19
CA ILE A 13 9.18 -13.91 11.85
C ILE A 13 7.91 -13.04 11.86
N GLY A 14 7.09 -13.14 12.91
CA GLY A 14 5.90 -12.30 13.11
C GLY A 14 6.27 -10.81 13.19
N GLU A 15 7.27 -10.45 14.01
CA GLU A 15 7.74 -9.06 14.11
C GLU A 15 8.17 -8.51 12.74
N SER A 16 8.91 -9.32 11.96
CA SER A 16 9.38 -8.94 10.62
C SER A 16 8.29 -8.83 9.55
N LEU A 17 7.09 -9.36 9.82
CA LEU A 17 5.92 -9.31 8.94
C LEU A 17 4.93 -8.23 9.38
N ALA A 18 5.02 -7.72 10.62
CA ALA A 18 4.14 -6.67 11.13
C ALA A 18 4.30 -5.36 10.37
N ARG A 19 5.54 -5.03 10.04
CA ARG A 19 5.91 -3.82 9.31
C ARG A 19 6.69 -4.19 8.06
N TYR A 20 6.36 -3.52 6.97
CA TYR A 20 6.94 -3.75 5.65
C TYR A 20 7.22 -2.39 5.02
N ARG A 21 8.46 -2.16 4.58
CA ARG A 21 8.85 -0.96 3.81
C ARG A 21 8.90 -1.28 2.32
N GLY A 22 8.70 -0.27 1.48
CA GLY A 22 8.72 -0.43 0.01
C GLY A 22 10.06 -0.98 -0.52
N VAL A 23 11.20 -0.53 0.03
CA VAL A 23 12.53 -1.04 -0.35
C VAL A 23 12.67 -2.54 -0.02
N GLU A 24 12.13 -2.97 1.12
CA GLU A 24 12.17 -4.37 1.56
C GLU A 24 11.32 -5.29 0.67
N VAL A 25 10.38 -4.74 -0.11
CA VAL A 25 9.63 -5.47 -1.14
C VAL A 25 10.57 -5.92 -2.24
N ILE A 26 11.41 -5.04 -2.77
CA ILE A 26 12.34 -5.39 -3.84
C ILE A 26 13.38 -6.39 -3.34
N ASP A 27 13.97 -6.14 -2.18
CA ASP A 27 15.03 -7.00 -1.66
C ASP A 27 14.55 -8.42 -1.34
N ARG A 28 13.27 -8.60 -0.98
CA ARG A 28 12.71 -9.92 -0.64
C ARG A 28 12.08 -10.65 -1.81
N ILE A 29 11.50 -9.92 -2.76
CA ILE A 29 10.84 -10.49 -3.93
C ILE A 29 11.84 -10.75 -5.05
N GLY A 30 12.89 -9.93 -5.13
CA GLY A 30 13.83 -9.94 -6.24
C GLY A 30 13.46 -8.87 -7.26
N GLU A 31 14.48 -8.19 -7.76
CA GLU A 31 14.33 -7.10 -8.73
C GLU A 31 13.71 -7.59 -10.05
N ASP A 32 14.04 -8.79 -10.49
CA ASP A 32 13.52 -9.40 -11.72
C ASP A 32 11.99 -9.55 -11.68
N ILE A 33 11.45 -10.08 -10.58
CA ILE A 33 10.00 -10.22 -10.42
C ILE A 33 9.32 -8.86 -10.38
N VAL A 34 9.91 -7.86 -9.70
CA VAL A 34 9.35 -6.51 -9.67
C VAL A 34 9.38 -5.89 -11.07
N LYS A 35 10.44 -6.12 -11.84
CA LYS A 35 10.58 -5.69 -13.24
C LYS A 35 9.56 -6.35 -14.15
N GLU A 36 9.30 -7.64 -14.00
CA GLU A 36 8.21 -8.34 -14.69
C GLU A 36 6.84 -7.72 -14.38
N VAL A 37 6.60 -7.36 -13.11
CA VAL A 37 5.35 -6.71 -12.70
C VAL A 37 5.20 -5.33 -13.34
N VAL A 38 6.24 -4.49 -13.30
CA VAL A 38 6.21 -3.15 -13.92
C VAL A 38 6.01 -3.26 -15.43
N THR A 39 6.76 -4.15 -16.09
CA THR A 39 6.63 -4.44 -17.52
C THR A 39 5.22 -4.88 -17.87
N SER A 40 4.65 -5.80 -17.09
CA SER A 40 3.27 -6.25 -17.27
C SER A 40 2.29 -5.08 -17.22
N VAL A 41 2.42 -4.18 -16.25
CA VAL A 41 1.55 -2.99 -16.13
C VAL A 41 1.71 -2.03 -17.30
N LEU A 42 2.93 -1.75 -17.76
CA LEU A 42 3.20 -0.93 -18.96
C LEU A 42 2.57 -1.50 -20.24
N CYS A 43 2.26 -2.80 -20.25
CA CYS A 43 1.58 -3.52 -21.33
C CYS A 43 0.09 -3.80 -21.06
N GLY A 44 -0.54 -3.14 -20.09
CA GLY A 44 -1.98 -3.31 -19.78
C GLY A 44 -2.32 -4.31 -18.67
N GLY A 45 -1.31 -4.85 -17.99
CA GLY A 45 -1.46 -5.81 -16.91
C GLY A 45 -2.03 -5.23 -15.62
N ASN A 46 -2.66 -6.09 -14.82
CA ASN A 46 -3.30 -5.68 -13.56
C ASN A 46 -2.33 -5.83 -12.37
N ILE A 47 -1.93 -4.70 -11.78
CA ILE A 47 -1.06 -4.68 -10.59
C ILE A 47 -1.63 -5.50 -9.41
N ARG A 48 -2.97 -5.55 -9.27
CA ARG A 48 -3.61 -6.23 -8.13
C ARG A 48 -3.56 -7.73 -8.25
N SER A 49 -3.66 -8.30 -9.45
CA SER A 49 -3.48 -9.75 -9.63
C SER A 49 -2.04 -10.16 -9.28
N LEU A 50 -1.09 -9.28 -9.57
CA LEU A 50 0.34 -9.54 -9.35
C LEU A 50 0.74 -9.39 -7.87
N THR A 51 0.15 -8.43 -7.15
CA THR A 51 0.47 -8.17 -5.73
C THR A 51 -0.34 -9.03 -4.75
N GLU A 52 -1.52 -9.54 -5.12
CA GLU A 52 -2.38 -10.31 -4.21
C GLU A 52 -1.72 -11.62 -3.74
N GLY A 53 -0.88 -12.26 -4.56
CA GLY A 53 -0.13 -13.45 -4.13
C GLY A 53 0.83 -13.16 -2.97
N LEU A 54 1.52 -12.01 -3.03
CA LEU A 54 2.44 -11.55 -1.99
C LEU A 54 1.68 -11.21 -0.70
N THR A 55 0.56 -10.49 -0.85
CA THR A 55 -0.36 -10.19 0.26
C THR A 55 -0.84 -11.44 0.96
N ARG A 56 -1.31 -12.44 0.21
CA ARG A 56 -1.79 -13.71 0.78
C ARG A 56 -0.69 -14.44 1.54
N ARG A 57 0.51 -14.53 0.96
CA ARG A 57 1.65 -15.18 1.62
C ARG A 57 2.00 -14.50 2.94
N ARG A 58 2.07 -13.16 2.96
CA ARG A 58 2.32 -12.40 4.19
C ARG A 58 1.22 -12.62 5.23
N LEU A 59 -0.05 -12.55 4.82
CA LEU A 59 -1.19 -12.80 5.69
C LEU A 59 -1.12 -14.19 6.33
N THR A 60 -0.94 -15.25 5.55
CA THR A 60 -0.89 -16.63 6.07
C THR A 60 0.24 -16.81 7.09
N LEU A 61 1.44 -16.29 6.80
CA LEU A 61 2.56 -16.37 7.73
C LEU A 61 2.35 -15.52 8.99
N SER A 62 1.72 -14.35 8.85
CA SER A 62 1.42 -13.46 9.97
C SER A 62 0.31 -14.02 10.88
N ASN A 63 -0.70 -14.67 10.29
CA ASN A 63 -1.75 -15.37 11.03
C ASN A 63 -1.17 -16.54 11.83
N ALA A 64 -0.25 -17.31 11.22
CA ALA A 64 0.44 -18.39 11.92
C ALA A 64 1.30 -17.85 13.08
N ALA A 65 2.00 -16.73 12.88
CA ALA A 65 2.76 -16.10 13.95
C ALA A 65 1.86 -15.64 15.11
N LEU A 66 0.70 -15.05 14.81
CA LEU A 66 -0.28 -14.62 15.83
C LEU A 66 -0.86 -15.81 16.59
N PHE A 67 -1.19 -16.88 15.88
CA PHE A 67 -1.63 -18.14 16.49
C PHE A 67 -0.59 -18.71 17.46
N VAL A 68 0.69 -18.76 17.05
CA VAL A 68 1.77 -19.21 17.91
C VAL A 68 1.94 -18.31 19.14
N THR A 69 1.79 -16.99 18.99
CA THR A 69 1.77 -16.06 20.13
C THR A 69 0.68 -16.42 21.12
N PHE A 70 -0.55 -16.67 20.64
CA PHE A 70 -1.69 -17.06 21.50
C PHE A 70 -1.44 -18.39 22.22
N LEU A 71 -0.90 -19.39 21.53
CA LEU A 71 -0.60 -20.69 22.15
C LEU A 71 0.46 -20.58 23.27
N ARG A 72 1.55 -19.85 23.01
CA ARG A 72 2.61 -19.65 24.00
C ARG A 72 2.11 -18.85 25.20
N SER A 73 1.40 -17.76 24.96
CA SER A 73 0.81 -16.96 26.02
C SER A 73 -0.25 -17.74 26.82
N GLY A 74 -1.07 -18.57 26.18
CA GLY A 74 -2.02 -19.43 26.87
C GLY A 74 -1.39 -20.54 27.72
N GLN A 75 -0.13 -20.90 27.44
CA GLN A 75 0.65 -21.81 28.29
C GLN A 75 1.35 -21.07 29.44
N ASP A 76 1.92 -19.89 29.15
CA ASP A 76 2.77 -19.15 30.09
C ASP A 76 1.98 -18.28 31.08
N ILE A 77 0.73 -17.93 30.75
CA ILE A 77 -0.10 -16.99 31.48
C ILE A 77 -1.36 -17.70 31.97
N GLU A 78 -1.51 -17.81 33.28
CA GLU A 78 -2.72 -18.35 33.90
C GLU A 78 -3.91 -17.42 33.62
N ASP A 79 -5.06 -17.99 33.28
CA ASP A 79 -6.27 -17.27 32.86
C ASP A 79 -6.00 -16.27 31.72
N PHE A 80 -5.13 -16.66 30.78
CA PHE A 80 -4.64 -15.80 29.70
C PHE A 80 -5.73 -14.96 29.04
N VAL A 81 -6.84 -15.59 28.63
CA VAL A 81 -7.92 -14.94 27.88
C VAL A 81 -8.53 -13.78 28.65
N ASP A 82 -8.83 -13.98 29.94
CA ASP A 82 -9.42 -12.96 30.81
C ASP A 82 -8.43 -11.81 31.09
N LYS A 83 -7.13 -12.09 31.04
CA LYS A 83 -6.08 -11.09 31.30
C LYS A 83 -5.61 -10.32 30.07
N ILE A 84 -5.98 -10.73 28.84
CA ILE A 84 -5.52 -10.06 27.59
C ILE A 84 -5.68 -8.54 27.67
N PRO A 85 -6.86 -7.97 28.05
CA PRO A 85 -7.07 -6.53 28.00
C PRO A 85 -6.13 -5.75 28.93
N GLU A 86 -5.96 -6.21 30.17
CA GLU A 86 -5.08 -5.57 31.15
C GLU A 86 -3.59 -5.72 30.81
N ILE A 87 -3.17 -6.88 30.30
CA ILE A 87 -1.80 -7.10 29.84
C ILE A 87 -1.50 -6.17 28.65
N VAL A 88 -2.37 -6.13 27.64
CA VAL A 88 -2.20 -5.28 26.45
C VAL A 88 -2.16 -3.80 26.84
N LYS A 89 -3.07 -3.36 27.72
CA LYS A 89 -3.10 -1.98 28.23
C LYS A 89 -1.78 -1.57 28.88
N THR A 90 -1.22 -2.45 29.70
CA THR A 90 0.06 -2.24 30.38
C THR A 90 1.21 -2.21 29.39
N GLU A 91 1.28 -3.20 28.50
CA GLU A 91 2.38 -3.32 27.54
C GLU A 91 2.39 -2.22 26.48
N LEU A 92 1.23 -1.74 26.01
CA LEU A 92 1.17 -0.65 25.03
C LEU A 92 1.77 0.67 25.56
N ARG A 93 1.65 0.90 26.87
CA ARG A 93 2.25 2.05 27.59
C ARG A 93 3.75 1.87 27.85
N SER A 94 4.25 0.64 27.75
CA SER A 94 5.66 0.32 27.93
C SER A 94 6.53 0.66 26.70
N ARG A 95 7.85 0.59 26.89
CA ARG A 95 8.85 0.81 25.83
C ARG A 95 9.15 -0.50 25.09
N ILE A 96 8.26 -0.88 24.18
CA ILE A 96 8.41 -2.01 23.25
C ILE A 96 8.49 -1.52 21.80
N SER A 97 8.94 -2.39 20.89
CA SER A 97 9.06 -2.08 19.45
C SER A 97 7.70 -1.77 18.82
N SER A 98 7.70 -0.98 17.75
CA SER A 98 6.47 -0.64 17.00
C SER A 98 5.74 -1.88 16.49
N GLU A 99 6.48 -2.89 16.10
CA GLU A 99 6.01 -4.16 15.56
C GLU A 99 5.27 -4.95 16.64
N ARG A 100 5.81 -5.00 17.86
CA ARG A 100 5.14 -5.61 19.01
C ARG A 100 3.89 -4.85 19.42
N LYS A 101 3.92 -3.50 19.38
CA LYS A 101 2.71 -2.69 19.61
C LYS A 101 1.60 -3.04 18.63
N LEU A 102 1.92 -3.24 17.34
CA LEU A 102 0.92 -3.66 16.35
C LEU A 102 0.28 -5.01 16.71
N PHE A 103 1.07 -6.00 17.12
CA PHE A 103 0.54 -7.29 17.56
C PHE A 103 -0.41 -7.16 18.74
N LEU A 104 -0.03 -6.39 19.76
CA LEU A 104 -0.87 -6.17 20.94
C LEU A 104 -2.17 -5.45 20.58
N GLN A 105 -2.12 -4.47 19.66
CA GLN A 105 -3.32 -3.81 19.14
C GLN A 105 -4.24 -4.81 18.44
N TRP A 106 -3.68 -5.74 17.65
CA TRP A 106 -4.48 -6.79 17.01
C TRP A 106 -5.15 -7.70 18.03
N CYS A 107 -4.46 -8.08 19.11
CA CYS A 107 -5.05 -8.90 20.18
C CYS A 107 -6.32 -8.30 20.80
N ILE A 108 -6.44 -6.98 20.81
CA ILE A 108 -7.63 -6.27 21.31
C ILE A 108 -8.52 -5.74 20.18
N GLY A 109 -8.42 -6.25 18.96
CA GLY A 109 -9.35 -5.87 17.90
C GLY A 109 -9.10 -4.47 17.28
N LEU A 110 -7.92 -3.87 17.50
CA LEU A 110 -7.57 -2.56 16.99
C LEU A 110 -6.45 -2.58 15.93
N THR A 111 -6.60 -1.70 14.94
CA THR A 111 -5.56 -1.30 14.00
C THR A 111 -5.04 0.09 14.38
N GLY A 112 -3.87 0.48 13.87
CA GLY A 112 -3.36 1.84 14.09
C GLY A 112 -4.33 2.95 13.66
N LYS A 113 -5.14 2.72 12.60
CA LYS A 113 -6.19 3.66 12.18
C LYS A 113 -7.39 3.66 13.11
N SER A 114 -7.82 2.49 13.60
CA SER A 114 -8.96 2.43 14.51
C SER A 114 -8.62 3.03 15.88
N ILE A 115 -7.37 2.98 16.33
CA ILE A 115 -6.94 3.73 17.53
C ILE A 115 -7.20 5.23 17.38
N GLN A 116 -6.87 5.80 16.21
CA GLN A 116 -7.11 7.21 15.95
C GLN A 116 -8.61 7.53 15.84
N ASN A 117 -9.37 6.68 15.14
CA ASN A 117 -10.77 6.95 14.80
C ASN A 117 -11.75 6.59 15.92
N VAL A 118 -11.51 5.48 16.61
CA VAL A 118 -12.38 4.92 17.67
C VAL A 118 -12.06 5.58 19.00
N LEU A 119 -10.78 5.64 19.38
CA LEU A 119 -10.39 6.12 20.71
C LEU A 119 -10.23 7.64 20.76
N ARG A 120 -10.23 8.32 19.60
CA ARG A 120 -10.04 9.78 19.46
C ARG A 120 -8.87 10.35 20.30
N SER A 121 -7.86 9.52 20.57
CA SER A 121 -6.70 9.81 21.43
C SER A 121 -7.04 10.21 22.89
N ARG A 122 -8.13 9.71 23.48
CA ARG A 122 -8.50 9.94 24.89
C ARG A 122 -8.33 8.66 25.72
N ASP A 123 -7.60 8.76 26.83
CA ASP A 123 -7.29 7.58 27.67
C ASP A 123 -8.55 6.90 28.24
N ASN A 124 -9.59 7.65 28.63
CA ASN A 124 -10.84 7.08 29.14
C ASN A 124 -11.62 6.28 28.09
N GLU A 125 -11.43 6.57 26.80
CA GLU A 125 -12.10 5.83 25.71
C GLU A 125 -11.47 4.44 25.51
N PHE A 126 -10.21 4.27 25.92
CA PHE A 126 -9.52 2.99 25.83
C PHE A 126 -10.11 1.96 26.79
N ASP A 127 -10.33 2.35 28.05
CA ASP A 127 -10.91 1.47 29.05
C ASP A 127 -12.37 1.10 28.73
N ASN A 128 -13.15 2.08 28.26
CA ASN A 128 -14.51 1.84 27.77
C ASN A 128 -14.52 0.86 26.60
N TYR A 129 -13.57 0.98 25.67
CA TYR A 129 -13.45 0.07 24.54
C TYR A 129 -13.11 -1.36 24.98
N LEU A 130 -12.15 -1.53 25.89
CA LEU A 130 -11.76 -2.86 26.40
C LEU A 130 -12.92 -3.55 27.12
N ASN A 131 -13.65 -2.81 27.97
CA ASN A 131 -14.84 -3.34 28.64
C ASN A 131 -15.92 -3.76 27.64
N ALA A 132 -16.14 -2.97 26.58
CA ALA A 132 -17.10 -3.31 25.53
C ALA A 132 -16.67 -4.54 24.70
N LEU A 133 -15.37 -4.70 24.46
CA LEU A 133 -14.81 -5.88 23.79
C LEU A 133 -15.03 -7.14 24.63
N GLU A 134 -14.69 -7.12 25.91
CA GLU A 134 -14.90 -8.23 26.85
C GLU A 134 -16.38 -8.64 26.90
N GLU A 135 -17.27 -7.65 27.06
CA GLU A 135 -18.72 -7.89 27.08
C GLU A 135 -19.21 -8.54 25.79
N SER A 136 -18.78 -8.03 24.63
CA SER A 136 -19.16 -8.57 23.32
C SER A 136 -18.65 -10.00 23.13
N LEU A 137 -17.44 -10.33 23.59
CA LEU A 137 -16.86 -11.66 23.48
C LEU A 137 -17.52 -12.66 24.44
N ARG A 138 -17.88 -12.21 25.65
CA ARG A 138 -18.63 -13.05 26.60
C ARG A 138 -20.02 -13.39 26.06
N GLN A 139 -20.77 -12.41 25.57
CA GLN A 139 -22.07 -12.64 24.94
C GLN A 139 -21.98 -13.57 23.72
N SER A 140 -20.93 -13.42 22.91
CA SER A 140 -20.69 -14.29 21.75
C SER A 140 -20.34 -15.71 22.19
N THR A 141 -19.55 -15.87 23.26
CA THR A 141 -19.23 -17.17 23.86
C THR A 141 -20.48 -17.89 24.33
N ASP A 142 -21.33 -17.22 25.12
CA ASP A 142 -22.58 -17.80 25.63
C ASP A 142 -23.49 -18.22 24.48
N LYS A 143 -23.59 -17.38 23.44
CA LYS A 143 -24.35 -17.71 22.23
C LYS A 143 -23.78 -18.91 21.48
N CYS A 144 -22.46 -18.99 21.31
CA CYS A 144 -21.82 -20.15 20.67
C CYS A 144 -22.06 -21.44 21.44
N LYS A 145 -22.04 -21.40 22.78
CA LYS A 145 -22.38 -22.55 23.62
C LYS A 145 -23.82 -23.02 23.41
N ILE A 146 -24.77 -22.08 23.32
CA ILE A 146 -26.18 -22.38 23.06
C ILE A 146 -26.38 -22.95 21.65
N ASP A 147 -25.79 -22.32 20.64
CA ASP A 147 -26.07 -22.64 19.23
C ASP A 147 -25.26 -23.85 18.73
N TYR A 148 -24.06 -24.08 19.26
CA TYR A 148 -23.10 -25.07 18.75
C TYR A 148 -22.56 -26.05 19.81
N GLY A 149 -22.95 -25.90 21.08
CA GLY A 149 -22.45 -26.72 22.19
C GLY A 149 -21.11 -26.23 22.77
N GLU A 150 -20.61 -26.93 23.78
CA GLU A 150 -19.30 -26.61 24.38
C GLU A 150 -18.15 -26.91 23.41
N LEU A 151 -17.14 -26.03 23.41
CA LEU A 151 -15.88 -26.24 22.70
C LEU A 151 -14.79 -26.52 23.73
N GLU A 152 -14.17 -27.69 23.63
CA GLU A 152 -13.05 -28.08 24.48
C GLU A 152 -12.00 -28.80 23.64
N GLY A 153 -10.73 -28.48 23.87
CA GLY A 153 -9.63 -29.12 23.19
C GLY A 153 -8.27 -28.75 23.77
N ILE A 154 -7.24 -29.45 23.29
CA ILE A 154 -5.84 -29.15 23.60
C ILE A 154 -5.09 -29.05 22.28
N LEU A 155 -4.45 -27.91 22.04
CA LEU A 155 -3.56 -27.71 20.90
C LEU A 155 -2.11 -27.88 21.34
N LYS A 156 -1.31 -28.58 20.52
CA LYS A 156 0.09 -28.87 20.81
C LYS A 156 1.01 -28.44 19.68
N ILE A 157 2.08 -27.70 19.99
CA ILE A 157 3.14 -27.35 19.03
C ILE A 157 4.49 -27.32 19.73
N GLN A 158 5.46 -28.13 19.28
CA GLN A 158 6.83 -28.14 19.81
C GLN A 158 6.91 -28.20 21.37
N GLY A 159 6.05 -28.98 22.02
CA GLY A 159 6.02 -29.11 23.48
C GLY A 159 5.23 -28.03 24.22
N VAL A 160 4.71 -27.02 23.51
CA VAL A 160 3.69 -26.10 24.03
C VAL A 160 2.34 -26.80 24.00
N GLU A 161 1.64 -26.87 25.13
CA GLU A 161 0.27 -27.37 25.22
C GLU A 161 -0.63 -26.26 25.76
N CYS A 162 -1.69 -25.94 25.03
CA CYS A 162 -2.66 -24.92 25.41
C CYS A 162 -4.07 -25.51 25.39
N LYS A 163 -4.83 -25.30 26.47
CA LYS A 163 -6.26 -25.58 26.46
C LYS A 163 -6.95 -24.57 25.54
N VAL A 164 -7.97 -25.04 24.85
CA VAL A 164 -8.72 -24.25 23.88
C VAL A 164 -10.20 -24.45 24.12
N ASP A 165 -10.90 -23.33 24.18
CA ASP A 165 -12.33 -23.21 24.36
C ASP A 165 -12.88 -22.05 23.51
N TRP A 166 -14.18 -21.76 23.65
CA TRP A 166 -14.82 -20.67 22.93
C TRP A 166 -14.17 -19.30 23.19
N PRO A 167 -13.95 -18.85 24.44
CA PRO A 167 -13.24 -17.61 24.71
C PRO A 167 -11.90 -17.50 23.97
N PHE A 168 -11.06 -18.53 24.05
CA PHE A 168 -9.74 -18.53 23.41
C PHE A 168 -9.85 -18.35 21.88
N ILE A 169 -10.70 -19.14 21.23
CA ILE A 169 -10.85 -19.11 19.77
C ILE A 169 -11.48 -17.80 19.29
N LEU A 170 -12.47 -17.27 20.01
CA LEU A 170 -13.12 -16.01 19.61
C LEU A 170 -12.17 -14.81 19.72
N TYR A 171 -11.34 -14.73 20.77
CA TYR A 171 -10.28 -13.73 20.85
C TYR A 171 -9.27 -13.87 19.70
N LEU A 172 -8.83 -15.10 19.42
CA LEU A 172 -7.90 -15.37 18.33
C LEU A 172 -8.49 -14.94 16.97
N PHE A 173 -9.75 -15.26 16.70
CA PHE A 173 -10.43 -14.88 15.46
C PHE A 173 -10.62 -13.37 15.33
N ALA A 174 -10.98 -12.68 16.41
CA ALA A 174 -11.05 -11.22 16.43
C ALA A 174 -9.68 -10.59 16.12
N ALA A 175 -8.61 -11.17 16.68
CA ALA A 175 -7.24 -10.71 16.45
C ALA A 175 -6.78 -10.96 15.01
N ILE A 176 -7.04 -12.15 14.45
CA ILE A 176 -6.73 -12.48 13.04
C ILE A 176 -7.51 -11.58 12.08
N GLY A 177 -8.79 -11.33 12.35
CA GLY A 177 -9.63 -10.43 11.55
C GLY A 177 -9.04 -9.02 11.50
N THR A 178 -8.64 -8.51 12.66
CA THR A 178 -7.99 -7.20 12.79
C THR A 178 -6.64 -7.13 12.09
N GLN A 179 -5.79 -8.14 12.29
CA GLN A 179 -4.50 -8.26 11.61
C GLN A 179 -4.68 -8.27 10.09
N THR A 180 -5.68 -8.98 9.58
CA THR A 180 -5.98 -9.05 8.14
C THR A 180 -6.33 -7.68 7.57
N LEU A 181 -7.19 -6.92 8.26
CA LEU A 181 -7.54 -5.55 7.87
C LEU A 181 -6.32 -4.61 7.90
N ALA A 182 -5.49 -4.72 8.95
CA ALA A 182 -4.28 -3.92 9.09
C ALA A 182 -3.28 -4.18 7.96
N ILE A 183 -2.98 -5.45 7.68
CA ILE A 183 -2.02 -5.84 6.64
C ILE A 183 -2.53 -5.41 5.27
N ARG A 184 -3.76 -5.77 4.88
CA ARG A 184 -4.33 -5.37 3.58
C ARG A 184 -4.38 -3.85 3.40
N GLY A 185 -4.75 -3.12 4.46
CA GLY A 185 -4.76 -1.67 4.45
C GLY A 185 -3.36 -1.07 4.28
N SER A 186 -2.35 -1.63 4.95
CA SER A 186 -0.95 -1.18 4.85
C SER A 186 -0.37 -1.43 3.46
N GLU A 187 -0.65 -2.61 2.89
CA GLU A 187 -0.11 -3.01 1.59
C GLU A 187 -0.72 -2.24 0.44
N LYS A 188 -2.02 -1.94 0.49
CA LYS A 188 -2.64 -1.05 -0.49
C LYS A 188 -1.87 0.28 -0.59
N SER A 189 -1.51 0.88 0.55
CA SER A 189 -0.76 2.13 0.54
C SER A 189 0.71 1.96 0.16
N MET A 190 1.34 0.85 0.56
CA MET A 190 2.75 0.60 0.30
C MET A 190 2.99 0.24 -1.17
N TYR A 191 2.28 -0.76 -1.69
CA TYR A 191 2.35 -1.15 -3.09
C TYR A 191 1.90 -0.02 -4.00
N GLY A 192 0.84 0.71 -3.64
CA GLY A 192 0.44 1.92 -4.37
C GLY A 192 1.63 2.85 -4.57
N LYS A 193 2.21 3.35 -3.48
CA LYS A 193 3.34 4.30 -3.55
C LYS A 193 4.58 3.75 -4.26
N LEU A 194 4.93 2.50 -3.99
CA LEU A 194 6.10 1.88 -4.60
C LEU A 194 5.91 1.77 -6.12
N PHE A 195 4.81 1.16 -6.56
CA PHE A 195 4.56 0.95 -7.98
C PHE A 195 4.21 2.23 -8.73
N GLU A 196 3.62 3.23 -8.08
CA GLU A 196 3.46 4.58 -8.66
C GLU A 196 4.82 5.14 -9.12
N LYS A 197 5.83 5.12 -8.23
CA LYS A 197 7.20 5.56 -8.57
C LYS A 197 7.85 4.67 -9.63
N LEU A 198 7.77 3.35 -9.47
CA LEU A 198 8.43 2.41 -10.39
C LEU A 198 7.86 2.49 -11.80
N ILE A 199 6.52 2.58 -11.94
CA ILE A 199 5.86 2.68 -13.25
C ILE A 199 6.18 4.02 -13.90
N LEU A 200 6.04 5.14 -13.18
CA LEU A 200 6.34 6.46 -13.75
C LEU A 200 7.81 6.61 -14.11
N GLY A 201 8.72 6.20 -13.21
CA GLY A 201 10.15 6.23 -13.47
C GLY A 201 10.52 5.39 -14.69
N SER A 202 9.94 4.19 -14.81
CA SER A 202 10.19 3.32 -15.95
C SER A 202 9.59 3.87 -17.25
N LEU A 203 8.34 4.35 -17.22
CA LEU A 203 7.68 4.96 -18.37
C LEU A 203 8.50 6.13 -18.94
N LEU A 204 8.90 7.07 -18.08
CA LEU A 204 9.63 8.25 -18.52
C LEU A 204 11.04 7.91 -19.00
N SER A 205 11.70 6.95 -18.34
CA SER A 205 13.02 6.46 -18.80
C SER A 205 12.94 5.73 -20.14
N LEU A 206 11.90 4.91 -20.36
CA LEU A 206 11.64 4.25 -21.65
C LEU A 206 11.39 5.25 -22.78
N LEU A 207 10.82 6.42 -22.46
CA LEU A 207 10.60 7.51 -23.40
C LEU A 207 11.85 8.40 -23.58
N GLY A 208 13.00 8.00 -23.04
CA GLY A 208 14.28 8.68 -23.21
C GLY A 208 14.50 9.88 -22.31
N PHE A 209 13.67 10.08 -21.28
CA PHE A 209 13.89 11.14 -20.28
C PHE A 209 14.84 10.66 -19.19
N ARG A 210 15.75 11.53 -18.77
CA ARG A 210 16.70 11.21 -17.70
C ARG A 210 16.17 11.68 -16.35
N LYS A 211 16.28 10.81 -15.34
CA LYS A 211 15.94 11.18 -13.96
C LYS A 211 16.98 12.15 -13.39
N ILE A 212 16.51 13.23 -12.75
CA ILE A 212 17.32 14.17 -11.99
C ILE A 212 16.81 14.31 -10.56
N ASP A 213 17.64 14.87 -9.68
CA ASP A 213 17.20 15.35 -8.36
C ASP A 213 16.72 16.81 -8.53
N LEU A 214 15.64 17.19 -7.87
CA LEU A 214 15.09 18.55 -7.90
C LEU A 214 16.11 19.60 -7.42
N GLN A 215 17.12 19.21 -6.64
CA GLN A 215 18.19 20.10 -6.23
C GLN A 215 19.21 20.40 -7.33
N ASN A 216 19.18 19.66 -8.44
CA ASN A 216 20.08 19.81 -9.58
C ASN A 216 19.31 20.27 -10.82
N THR A 217 18.97 21.56 -10.86
CA THR A 217 18.15 22.18 -11.91
C THR A 217 18.94 22.74 -13.09
N ASP A 218 20.26 22.50 -13.16
CA ASP A 218 21.12 23.02 -14.23
C ASP A 218 20.78 22.38 -15.59
N GLU A 219 20.08 21.25 -15.57
CA GLU A 219 19.64 20.52 -16.75
C GLU A 219 18.11 20.55 -16.86
N ALA A 220 17.59 21.25 -17.87
CA ALA A 220 16.15 21.41 -18.10
C ALA A 220 15.65 20.77 -19.41
N ASN A 221 16.47 19.93 -20.04
CA ASN A 221 16.18 19.32 -21.35
C ASN A 221 16.07 17.80 -21.22
N LYS A 222 14.89 17.27 -21.60
CA LYS A 222 14.54 15.84 -21.52
C LYS A 222 14.85 15.20 -20.16
N VAL A 223 14.39 15.85 -19.10
CA VAL A 223 14.58 15.39 -17.71
C VAL A 223 13.26 15.16 -17.00
N PHE A 224 13.28 14.37 -15.94
CA PHE A 224 12.16 14.24 -15.03
C PHE A 224 12.61 14.04 -13.58
N TRP A 225 11.72 14.32 -12.64
CA TRP A 225 11.88 13.90 -11.25
C TRP A 225 10.58 13.28 -10.74
N LEU A 226 10.74 12.41 -9.75
CA LEU A 226 9.64 11.83 -8.99
C LEU A 226 9.52 12.62 -7.69
N SER A 227 8.31 13.00 -7.30
CA SER A 227 8.13 13.83 -6.12
C SER A 227 8.33 13.02 -4.84
N ASP A 228 9.02 13.61 -3.85
CA ASP A 228 9.12 13.08 -2.50
C ASP A 228 8.33 13.94 -1.50
N ARG A 229 7.74 13.31 -0.48
CA ARG A 229 6.86 14.02 0.46
C ARG A 229 7.68 14.89 1.42
N GLY A 230 7.70 16.19 1.19
CA GLY A 230 8.29 17.14 2.15
C GLY A 230 7.86 18.60 2.04
N LYS A 231 7.47 19.10 0.85
CA LYS A 231 7.03 20.49 0.64
C LYS A 231 5.71 20.53 -0.14
N LYS A 232 5.07 21.70 -0.16
CA LYS A 232 3.73 21.95 -0.73
C LYS A 232 3.49 21.16 -2.05
N ARG A 233 2.63 20.15 -1.93
CA ARG A 233 1.75 19.51 -2.94
C ARG A 233 2.21 19.63 -4.40
N GLU A 234 3.06 18.70 -4.83
CA GLU A 234 3.44 18.46 -6.24
C GLU A 234 2.82 17.15 -6.78
N SER A 235 2.75 17.01 -8.11
CA SER A 235 2.33 15.80 -8.85
C SER A 235 3.25 14.60 -8.58
N ASP A 236 2.86 13.36 -8.91
CA ASP A 236 3.68 12.17 -8.64
C ASP A 236 5.01 12.16 -9.43
N ALA A 237 4.98 12.70 -10.65
CA ALA A 237 6.18 13.06 -11.40
C ALA A 237 6.00 14.38 -12.15
N THR A 238 7.12 15.00 -12.48
CA THR A 238 7.17 16.14 -13.39
C THR A 238 8.28 15.93 -14.41
N LEU A 239 7.95 16.23 -15.66
CA LEU A 239 8.81 16.12 -16.82
C LEU A 239 9.05 17.50 -17.41
N LEU A 240 10.29 17.77 -17.80
CA LEU A 240 10.67 18.93 -18.61
C LEU A 240 11.24 18.43 -19.94
N TYR A 241 10.64 18.87 -21.03
CA TYR A 241 11.11 18.53 -22.37
C TYR A 241 12.19 19.51 -22.82
N GLU A 242 11.92 20.80 -22.67
CA GLU A 242 12.83 21.90 -22.93
C GLU A 242 12.51 23.08 -21.98
N PRO A 243 13.37 24.10 -21.86
CA PRO A 243 13.11 25.25 -21.00
C PRO A 243 11.73 25.87 -21.27
N GLY A 244 10.92 26.03 -20.21
CA GLY A 244 9.55 26.56 -20.29
C GLY A 244 8.45 25.53 -20.62
N VAL A 245 8.79 24.31 -21.07
CA VAL A 245 7.82 23.29 -21.52
C VAL A 245 7.92 22.03 -20.66
N GLY A 246 6.81 21.65 -20.03
CA GLY A 246 6.77 20.44 -19.21
C GLY A 246 5.41 19.83 -19.00
N VAL A 247 5.42 18.65 -18.39
CA VAL A 247 4.23 17.82 -18.20
C VAL A 247 4.25 17.22 -16.79
N ARG A 248 3.10 17.27 -16.13
CA ARG A 248 2.88 16.65 -14.83
C ARG A 248 2.18 15.32 -14.99
N PHE A 249 2.60 14.36 -14.17
CA PHE A 249 2.00 13.05 -14.09
C PHE A 249 1.43 12.81 -12.71
N ASP A 250 0.21 12.33 -12.66
CA ASP A 250 -0.42 11.76 -11.46
C ASP A 250 -0.89 10.35 -11.80
N ILE A 251 -0.65 9.39 -10.92
CA ILE A 251 -0.97 7.99 -11.14
C ILE A 251 -1.83 7.46 -10.00
N GLY A 252 -2.87 6.72 -10.35
CA GLY A 252 -3.79 6.16 -9.37
C GLY A 252 -4.27 4.77 -9.75
N PHE A 253 -4.03 3.80 -8.86
CA PHE A 253 -4.66 2.49 -8.94
C PHE A 253 -6.11 2.55 -8.43
N ILE A 254 -6.96 3.25 -9.17
CA ILE A 254 -8.36 3.52 -8.84
C ILE A 254 -9.25 2.52 -9.59
N GLY A 255 -10.09 1.81 -8.84
CA GLY A 255 -11.09 0.91 -9.42
C GLY A 255 -12.31 1.68 -9.96
N PRO A 256 -13.14 1.04 -10.80
CA PRO A 256 -14.22 1.71 -11.55
C PRO A 256 -15.31 2.35 -10.68
N GLY A 257 -15.45 1.95 -9.42
CA GLY A 257 -16.46 2.46 -8.49
C GLY A 257 -16.06 3.69 -7.66
N ASN A 258 -14.86 4.25 -7.87
CA ASN A 258 -14.35 5.34 -7.03
C ASN A 258 -14.01 6.60 -7.85
N THR A 259 -14.99 7.04 -8.62
CA THR A 259 -14.92 8.20 -9.53
C THR A 259 -14.68 9.52 -8.79
N GLU A 260 -15.03 9.64 -7.52
CA GLU A 260 -14.82 10.84 -6.70
C GLU A 260 -13.33 11.12 -6.40
N ILE A 261 -12.53 10.09 -6.10
CA ILE A 261 -11.07 10.24 -5.88
C ILE A 261 -10.37 10.67 -7.17
N SER A 262 -10.88 10.20 -8.31
CA SER A 262 -10.40 10.57 -9.62
C SER A 262 -10.68 12.05 -9.95
N LEU A 263 -11.87 12.56 -9.60
CA LEU A 263 -12.26 13.97 -9.79
C LEU A 263 -11.43 14.93 -8.93
N ASP A 264 -11.21 14.51 -7.70
CA ASP A 264 -10.33 15.18 -6.76
C ASP A 264 -8.91 15.28 -7.32
N LYS A 265 -8.33 14.22 -7.93
CA LYS A 265 -7.03 14.30 -8.65
C LYS A 265 -7.06 15.26 -9.85
N VAL A 266 -8.10 15.23 -10.68
CA VAL A 266 -8.22 16.08 -11.89
C VAL A 266 -8.24 17.57 -11.55
N SER A 267 -9.07 17.98 -10.58
CA SER A 267 -9.27 19.40 -10.22
C SER A 267 -8.09 20.10 -9.51
N ARG A 268 -6.95 19.43 -9.30
CA ARG A 268 -5.89 19.85 -8.36
C ARG A 268 -4.69 20.59 -8.97
N PHE A 269 -4.65 20.83 -10.28
CA PHE A 269 -3.44 21.33 -10.93
C PHE A 269 -3.54 22.80 -11.36
N GLU A 270 -2.61 23.61 -10.83
CA GLU A 270 -2.30 24.97 -11.32
C GLU A 270 -1.56 24.87 -12.67
N ARG A 271 -1.87 25.75 -13.62
CA ARG A 271 -1.36 25.71 -15.01
C ARG A 271 0.11 26.14 -15.16
N GLU A 272 0.66 26.80 -14.13
CA GLU A 272 1.99 27.41 -14.17
C GLU A 272 2.80 27.00 -12.94
N ILE A 273 4.11 26.78 -13.12
CA ILE A 273 5.08 26.64 -12.03
C ILE A 273 6.26 27.56 -12.23
N GLU A 274 6.80 28.07 -11.13
CA GLU A 274 8.10 28.73 -11.11
C GLU A 274 9.16 27.72 -10.65
N LEU A 275 10.13 27.43 -11.51
CA LEU A 275 11.27 26.58 -11.22
C LEU A 275 12.54 27.42 -11.42
N GLY A 276 13.28 27.67 -10.34
CA GLY A 276 14.40 28.63 -10.36
C GLY A 276 13.94 30.06 -10.66
N ARG A 277 14.33 30.60 -11.83
CA ARG A 277 13.95 31.95 -12.31
C ARG A 277 13.01 31.93 -13.53
N GLN A 278 12.47 30.76 -13.89
CA GLN A 278 11.66 30.59 -15.09
C GLN A 278 10.25 30.07 -14.75
N THR A 279 9.26 30.61 -15.47
CA THR A 279 7.87 30.12 -15.43
C THR A 279 7.70 29.05 -16.51
N HIS A 280 7.16 27.90 -16.15
CA HIS A 280 6.89 26.79 -17.07
C HIS A 280 5.38 26.56 -17.20
N TYR A 281 4.92 26.34 -18.43
CA TYR A 281 3.53 25.99 -18.73
C TYR A 281 3.35 24.48 -18.68
N MET A 282 2.46 24.00 -17.82
CA MET A 282 2.31 22.58 -17.52
C MET A 282 1.08 21.98 -18.20
N SER A 283 1.29 20.95 -19.03
CA SER A 283 0.23 19.99 -19.35
C SER A 283 0.12 18.94 -18.23
N THR A 284 -1.05 18.32 -18.07
CA THR A 284 -1.27 17.29 -17.05
C THR A 284 -1.74 16.00 -17.71
N ILE A 285 -1.11 14.89 -17.33
CA ILE A 285 -1.51 13.53 -17.70
C ILE A 285 -1.81 12.75 -16.42
N ILE A 286 -3.01 12.18 -16.34
CA ILE A 286 -3.47 11.41 -15.19
C ILE A 286 -3.63 9.95 -15.62
N LEU A 287 -2.83 9.08 -15.03
CA LEU A 287 -2.86 7.65 -15.27
C LEU A 287 -3.80 6.98 -14.28
N VAL A 288 -4.81 6.29 -14.78
CA VAL A 288 -5.78 5.57 -13.95
C VAL A 288 -5.83 4.10 -14.32
N ASP A 289 -6.03 3.23 -13.34
CA ASP A 289 -6.14 1.79 -13.56
C ASP A 289 -7.35 1.43 -14.46
N ARG A 290 -8.57 1.80 -14.08
CA ARG A 290 -9.77 1.57 -14.91
C ARG A 290 -10.80 2.69 -14.77
N ILE A 291 -11.35 3.13 -15.90
CA ILE A 291 -12.46 4.09 -15.94
C ILE A 291 -13.78 3.31 -15.96
N GLY A 292 -14.72 3.66 -15.07
CA GLY A 292 -16.06 3.09 -15.09
C GLY A 292 -16.87 3.57 -16.29
N GLU A 293 -17.72 2.72 -16.87
CA GLU A 293 -18.50 3.00 -18.10
C GLU A 293 -19.37 4.27 -18.02
N ARG A 294 -19.76 4.70 -16.81
CA ARG A 294 -20.57 5.90 -16.56
C ARG A 294 -19.76 7.06 -15.98
N SER A 295 -18.44 6.96 -15.99
CA SER A 295 -17.57 8.00 -15.43
C SER A 295 -17.54 9.23 -16.34
N ARG A 296 -17.67 10.42 -15.75
CA ARG A 296 -17.48 11.70 -16.44
C ARG A 296 -16.04 12.20 -16.39
N ILE A 297 -15.12 11.37 -15.90
CA ILE A 297 -13.74 11.78 -15.60
C ILE A 297 -13.01 12.30 -16.85
N VAL A 298 -13.18 11.66 -18.02
CA VAL A 298 -12.56 12.05 -19.28
C VAL A 298 -13.01 13.45 -19.70
N GLN A 299 -14.33 13.67 -19.75
CA GLN A 299 -14.93 14.97 -20.08
C GLN A 299 -14.46 16.09 -19.12
N MET A 300 -14.28 15.75 -17.85
CA MET A 300 -13.84 16.71 -16.84
C MET A 300 -12.35 17.04 -16.92
N ALA A 301 -11.50 16.09 -17.32
CA ALA A 301 -10.10 16.40 -17.60
C ALA A 301 -9.96 17.26 -18.85
N GLU A 302 -10.70 16.96 -19.92
CA GLU A 302 -10.74 17.79 -21.13
C GLU A 302 -11.14 19.24 -20.81
N ALA A 303 -12.15 19.42 -19.94
CA ALA A 303 -12.62 20.75 -19.51
C ALA A 303 -11.54 21.59 -18.81
N ILE A 304 -10.51 20.97 -18.23
CA ILE A 304 -9.38 21.67 -17.61
C ILE A 304 -8.08 21.57 -18.42
N ASN A 305 -8.15 21.06 -19.66
CA ASN A 305 -7.00 20.79 -20.55
C ASN A 305 -6.01 19.74 -19.98
N GLY A 306 -6.51 18.79 -19.20
CA GLY A 306 -5.78 17.60 -18.77
C GLY A 306 -6.13 16.38 -19.62
N ASN A 307 -5.26 15.38 -19.60
CA ASN A 307 -5.46 14.10 -20.29
C ASN A 307 -5.60 12.99 -19.26
N ILE A 308 -6.48 12.02 -19.51
CA ILE A 308 -6.60 10.82 -18.70
C ILE A 308 -6.28 9.62 -19.57
N VAL A 309 -5.37 8.78 -19.11
CA VAL A 309 -4.98 7.55 -19.78
C VAL A 309 -5.32 6.36 -18.88
N GLN A 310 -5.95 5.35 -19.46
CA GLN A 310 -6.34 4.14 -18.75
C GLN A 310 -5.26 3.06 -18.89
N MET A 311 -4.56 2.76 -17.79
CA MET A 311 -3.46 1.79 -17.76
C MET A 311 -3.90 0.36 -18.03
N SER A 312 -5.18 0.00 -17.89
CA SER A 312 -5.66 -1.33 -18.28
C SER A 312 -5.75 -1.54 -19.80
N MET A 313 -5.50 -0.52 -20.61
CA MET A 313 -5.48 -0.64 -22.07
C MET A 313 -4.10 -1.09 -22.52
N THR A 314 -4.01 -2.13 -23.35
CA THR A 314 -2.74 -2.80 -23.70
C THR A 314 -1.65 -1.85 -24.23
N HIS A 315 -2.02 -0.77 -24.91
CA HIS A 315 -1.09 0.16 -25.57
C HIS A 315 -1.06 1.55 -24.92
N TRP A 316 -1.46 1.67 -23.66
CA TRP A 316 -1.53 2.96 -22.95
C TRP A 316 -0.18 3.70 -22.89
N THR A 317 0.93 2.97 -22.84
CA THR A 317 2.29 3.56 -22.89
C THR A 317 2.53 4.31 -24.21
N LYS A 318 2.07 3.75 -25.34
CA LYS A 318 2.12 4.43 -26.64
C LYS A 318 1.15 5.62 -26.69
N GLU A 319 -0.03 5.49 -26.07
CA GLU A 319 -1.00 6.59 -25.94
C GLU A 319 -0.41 7.79 -25.20
N VAL A 320 0.33 7.57 -24.11
CA VAL A 320 1.07 8.64 -23.41
C VAL A 320 2.05 9.33 -24.36
N ALA A 321 2.83 8.58 -25.13
CA ALA A 321 3.77 9.16 -26.09
C ALA A 321 3.03 10.01 -27.14
N SER A 322 1.87 9.57 -27.64
CA SER A 322 1.05 10.33 -28.57
C SER A 322 0.54 11.64 -27.96
N ILE A 323 0.11 11.62 -26.70
CA ILE A 323 -0.32 12.82 -25.97
C ILE A 323 0.84 13.80 -25.83
N LEU A 324 2.04 13.30 -25.47
CA LEU A 324 3.23 14.15 -25.40
C LEU A 324 3.55 14.75 -26.78
N ALA A 325 3.44 13.97 -27.86
CA ALA A 325 3.67 14.47 -29.22
C ALA A 325 2.71 15.62 -29.57
N GLU A 326 1.41 15.45 -29.26
CA GLU A 326 0.39 16.46 -29.51
C GLU A 326 0.58 17.73 -28.66
N LYS A 327 0.87 17.57 -27.36
CA LYS A 327 0.87 18.70 -26.41
C LYS A 327 2.18 19.49 -26.39
N ILE A 328 3.30 18.82 -26.61
CA ILE A 328 4.63 19.43 -26.44
C ILE A 328 5.59 19.14 -27.61
N GLY A 329 5.11 18.55 -28.71
CA GLY A 329 5.96 18.24 -29.87
C GLY A 329 7.01 17.16 -29.59
N PHE A 330 6.71 16.24 -28.67
CA PHE A 330 7.60 15.13 -28.35
C PHE A 330 7.76 14.14 -29.51
N GLU A 331 9.01 13.87 -29.89
CA GLU A 331 9.36 12.88 -30.91
C GLU A 331 9.99 11.64 -30.26
N HIS A 332 9.49 10.46 -30.62
CA HIS A 332 10.02 9.20 -30.09
C HIS A 332 9.73 8.01 -31.03
N PRO A 333 10.66 7.04 -31.18
CA PRO A 333 10.48 5.90 -32.07
C PRO A 333 9.22 5.08 -31.82
N ILE A 334 8.75 5.02 -30.57
CA ILE A 334 7.56 4.25 -30.18
C ILE A 334 6.27 4.70 -30.92
N LEU A 335 6.23 5.94 -31.42
CA LEU A 335 5.09 6.48 -32.16
C LEU A 335 4.91 5.79 -33.51
N ASP A 336 6.03 5.45 -34.17
CA ASP A 336 6.06 4.85 -35.51
C ASP A 336 5.89 3.32 -35.49
N LEU A 337 6.12 2.69 -34.33
CA LEU A 337 5.99 1.24 -34.18
C LEU A 337 4.53 0.77 -34.26
N SER A 338 4.29 -0.42 -34.81
CA SER A 338 2.98 -1.06 -34.70
C SER A 338 2.63 -1.37 -33.23
N ASN A 339 1.36 -1.69 -32.97
CA ASN A 339 0.90 -2.08 -31.64
C ASN A 339 1.66 -3.29 -31.07
N ARG A 340 2.08 -4.24 -31.91
CA ARG A 340 2.85 -5.40 -31.47
C ARG A 340 4.30 -5.00 -31.16
N GLU A 341 4.93 -4.27 -32.07
CA GLU A 341 6.32 -3.82 -31.93
C GLU A 341 6.49 -2.87 -30.73
N SER A 342 5.49 -2.06 -30.41
CA SER A 342 5.55 -1.21 -29.22
C SER A 342 5.57 -2.01 -27.90
N LEU A 343 4.90 -3.17 -27.85
CA LEU A 343 4.97 -4.06 -26.69
C LEU A 343 6.33 -4.75 -26.56
N GLU A 344 6.93 -5.15 -27.68
CA GLU A 344 8.28 -5.72 -27.72
C GLU A 344 9.31 -4.66 -27.29
N TYR A 345 9.20 -3.45 -27.84
CA TYR A 345 10.03 -2.30 -27.45
C TYR A 345 10.00 -2.02 -25.94
N ILE A 346 8.83 -2.06 -25.32
CA ILE A 346 8.69 -1.87 -23.86
C ILE A 346 9.40 -2.98 -23.10
N LYS A 347 9.23 -4.24 -23.50
CA LYS A 347 9.87 -5.39 -22.83
C LYS A 347 11.39 -5.29 -22.91
N ASP A 348 11.93 -5.05 -24.09
CA ASP A 348 13.37 -4.95 -24.32
C ASP A 348 13.97 -3.74 -23.58
N GLY A 349 13.27 -2.60 -23.60
CA GLY A 349 13.71 -1.40 -22.88
C GLY A 349 13.72 -1.59 -21.36
N MET A 350 12.77 -2.35 -20.81
CA MET A 350 12.70 -2.63 -19.37
C MET A 350 13.89 -3.46 -18.87
N GLU A 351 14.52 -4.28 -19.72
CA GLU A 351 15.72 -5.04 -19.35
C GLU A 351 16.85 -4.11 -18.90
N GLN A 352 17.00 -2.96 -19.56
CA GLN A 352 18.06 -1.98 -19.31
C GLN A 352 17.77 -1.03 -18.14
N ILE A 353 16.54 -0.99 -17.64
CA ILE A 353 16.14 -0.08 -16.57
C ILE A 353 16.54 -0.64 -15.20
N ASN A 354 17.24 0.20 -14.42
CA ASN A 354 17.57 -0.06 -13.03
C ASN A 354 16.46 0.51 -12.12
N LEU A 355 15.60 -0.38 -11.60
CA LEU A 355 14.43 0.05 -10.81
C LEU A 355 14.80 0.71 -9.49
N ARG A 356 16.00 0.43 -8.96
CA ARG A 356 16.46 0.98 -7.69
C ARG A 356 16.68 2.49 -7.75
N GLU A 357 16.87 3.06 -8.93
CA GLU A 357 17.05 4.51 -9.12
C GLU A 357 15.79 5.32 -8.83
N PHE A 358 14.62 4.66 -8.76
CA PHE A 358 13.32 5.31 -8.60
C PHE A 358 12.79 5.31 -7.16
N ILE A 359 13.48 4.69 -6.20
CA ILE A 359 12.91 4.43 -4.86
C ILE A 359 13.29 5.49 -3.85
#